data_AF-A0A6A3HJD1-F1
#
_entry.id   AF-A0A6A3HJD1-F1
#
_cell.length_a   1.000
_cell.length_b   1.000
_cell.length_c   1.000
_cell.angle_alpha   90.00
_cell.angle_beta   90.00
_cell.angle_gamma   90.00
#
_symmetry.space_group_name_H-M   'P 1'
#
loop_
_entity.id
_entity.type
_entity.pdbx_description
1 polymer ?
#
loop_
_entity_poly.entity_id
_entity_poly.type
_entity_poly.pdbx_seq_one_letter_code
_entity_poly.pdbx_strand_id
1 'polypeptide(L)' 'MSGKRAKKKPVFWDRDGVNEGKSSLQVVLDWLSTETNYNEWRGSDRNSGNTEEALLKEIVAELRATGDPAPHDSGRP' A
#
# COMPACT_ATOMS: atom_id res chain seq x y z
N MET A 1 -7.10 30.38 24.27
CA MET A 1 -7.36 30.42 22.81
C MET A 1 -7.24 29.00 22.27
N SER A 2 -8.36 28.33 21.96
CA SER A 2 -8.33 26.97 21.39
C SER A 2 -8.10 27.07 19.89
N GLY A 3 -6.94 26.62 19.40
CA GLY A 3 -6.58 26.68 18.00
C GLY A 3 -7.49 25.77 17.16
N LYS A 4 -8.11 26.33 16.10
CA LYS A 4 -8.85 25.53 15.12
C LYS A 4 -7.89 24.52 14.48
N ARG A 5 -8.11 23.22 14.72
CA ARG A 5 -7.40 22.16 13.97
C ARG A 5 -7.73 22.32 12.49
N ALA A 6 -6.71 22.49 11.66
CA ALA A 6 -6.90 22.50 10.21
C ALA A 6 -7.51 21.15 9.79
N LYS A 7 -8.59 21.20 9.00
CA LYS A 7 -9.17 20.00 8.41
C LYS A 7 -8.18 19.44 7.41
N LYS A 8 -7.70 18.20 7.65
CA LYS A 8 -6.88 17.48 6.66
C LYS A 8 -7.72 17.32 5.39
N LYS A 9 -7.10 17.54 4.23
CA LYS A 9 -7.74 17.26 2.95
C LYS A 9 -8.08 15.76 2.87
N PRO A 10 -9.21 15.38 2.27
CA PRO A 10 -9.49 13.97 2.00
C PRO A 10 -8.37 13.36 1.15
N VAL A 11 -7.94 12.15 1.50
CA VAL A 11 -6.99 11.37 0.70
C VAL A 11 -7.82 10.33 -0.06
N PHE A 12 -7.72 10.35 -1.40
CA PHE A 12 -8.47 9.46 -2.29
C PHE A 12 -7.55 8.34 -2.77
N TRP A 13 -7.62 7.18 -2.14
CA TRP A 13 -6.71 6.05 -2.37
C TRP A 13 -6.97 5.32 -3.70
N ASP A 14 -8.06 5.66 -4.41
CA ASP A 14 -8.38 5.18 -5.76
C ASP A 14 -7.80 6.06 -6.88
N ARG A 15 -7.26 7.24 -6.54
CA ARG A 15 -6.82 8.27 -7.50
C ARG A 15 -5.44 8.84 -7.20
N ASP A 16 -4.67 8.16 -6.36
CA ASP A 16 -3.33 8.57 -5.93
C ASP A 16 -2.21 7.85 -6.69
N GLY A 17 -2.55 7.11 -7.74
CA GLY A 17 -1.57 6.52 -8.65
C GLY A 17 -0.70 7.58 -9.33
N VAL A 18 0.60 7.31 -9.44
CA VAL A 18 1.61 8.20 -10.04
C VAL A 18 2.09 7.60 -11.35
N ASN A 19 2.31 8.42 -12.39
CA ASN A 19 2.84 8.00 -13.70
C ASN A 19 2.12 6.79 -14.31
N GLU A 20 0.78 6.82 -14.32
CA GLU A 20 -0.06 5.70 -14.81
C GLU A 20 0.07 4.39 -14.00
N GLY A 21 0.74 4.46 -12.84
CA GLY A 21 0.88 3.35 -11.89
C GLY A 21 -0.40 3.04 -11.11
N LYS A 22 -0.39 1.90 -10.41
CA LYS A 22 -1.50 1.45 -9.56
C LYS A 22 -1.74 2.45 -8.43
N SER A 23 -3.00 2.73 -8.16
CA SER A 23 -3.42 3.45 -6.95
C SER A 23 -3.15 2.64 -5.68
N SER A 24 -3.07 3.29 -4.52
CA SER A 24 -2.88 2.60 -3.24
C SER A 24 -3.95 1.55 -2.99
N LEU A 25 -5.20 1.84 -3.37
CA LEU A 25 -6.31 0.91 -3.25
C LEU A 25 -6.12 -0.32 -4.15
N GLN A 26 -5.64 -0.15 -5.38
CA GLN A 26 -5.34 -1.27 -6.28
C GLN A 26 -4.22 -2.15 -5.72
N VAL A 27 -3.15 -1.56 -5.17
CA VAL A 27 -2.05 -2.34 -4.56
C VAL A 27 -2.54 -3.18 -3.38
N VAL A 28 -3.36 -2.60 -2.49
CA VAL A 28 -3.95 -3.34 -1.37
C VAL A 28 -4.86 -4.47 -1.87
N LEU A 29 -5.70 -4.21 -2.86
CA LEU A 29 -6.60 -5.22 -3.43
C LEU A 29 -5.83 -6.35 -4.12
N ASP A 30 -4.77 -6.04 -4.86
CA ASP A 30 -3.90 -7.03 -5.50
C ASP A 30 -3.22 -7.90 -4.44
N TRP A 31 -2.64 -7.29 -3.39
CA TRP A 31 -2.01 -8.02 -2.30
C TRP A 31 -3.00 -8.92 -1.56
N LEU A 32 -4.22 -8.44 -1.27
CA LEU A 32 -5.27 -9.26 -0.64
C LEU A 32 -5.75 -10.40 -1.55
N SER A 33 -5.67 -10.23 -2.86
CA SER A 33 -6.07 -11.24 -3.84
C SER A 33 -5.00 -12.32 -4.04
N THR A 34 -3.80 -12.13 -3.49
CA THR A 34 -2.72 -13.12 -3.50
C THR A 34 -2.93 -14.17 -2.41
N GLU A 35 -3.03 -15.43 -2.84
CA GLU A 35 -2.97 -16.64 -2.00
C GLU A 35 -3.69 -16.53 -0.64
N THR A 36 -2.94 -16.60 0.46
CA THR A 36 -3.43 -16.63 1.84
C THR A 36 -3.48 -15.26 2.50
N ASN A 37 -3.04 -14.20 1.82
CA ASN A 37 -2.85 -12.86 2.42
C ASN A 37 -4.14 -12.32 3.06
N TYR A 38 -5.29 -12.49 2.40
CA TYR A 38 -6.56 -12.09 3.00
C TYR A 38 -6.91 -12.90 4.27
N ASN A 39 -6.61 -14.20 4.28
CA ASN A 39 -6.88 -15.07 5.43
C ASN A 39 -5.97 -14.75 6.62
N GLU A 40 -4.72 -14.37 6.35
CA GLU A 40 -3.78 -13.88 7.35
C GLU A 40 -4.20 -12.51 7.89
N TRP A 41 -4.56 -11.58 7.01
CA TRP A 41 -5.04 -10.25 7.38
C TRP A 41 -6.32 -10.26 8.21
N ARG A 42 -7.30 -11.10 7.85
CA ARG A 42 -8.57 -11.19 8.58
C ARG A 42 -8.47 -11.97 9.89
N GLY A 43 -7.27 -12.46 10.25
CA GLY A 43 -7.01 -13.16 11.51
C GLY A 43 -7.69 -14.51 11.60
N SER A 44 -7.45 -15.40 10.63
CA SER A 44 -8.07 -16.74 10.61
C SER A 44 -7.74 -17.61 11.83
N ASP A 45 -6.82 -17.19 12.70
CA ASP A 45 -6.66 -17.72 14.05
C ASP A 45 -6.44 -16.60 15.07
N ARG A 46 -7.29 -16.56 16.10
CA ARG A 46 -7.16 -15.64 17.25
C ARG A 46 -5.89 -15.86 18.09
N ASN A 47 -5.01 -16.75 17.65
CA ASN A 47 -3.88 -17.28 18.40
C ASN A 47 -2.55 -17.34 17.59
N SER A 48 -2.57 -17.06 16.28
CA SER A 48 -1.43 -17.32 15.38
C SER A 48 -1.23 -16.27 14.27
N GLY A 49 -2.09 -15.24 14.21
CA GLY A 49 -2.02 -14.25 13.13
C GLY A 49 -0.72 -13.48 13.15
N ASN A 50 -0.11 -13.32 11.97
CA ASN A 50 0.95 -12.35 11.74
C ASN A 50 0.46 -10.97 12.23
N THR A 51 1.29 -10.21 12.93
CA THR A 51 0.80 -8.95 13.52
C THR A 51 0.36 -7.99 12.42
N GLU A 52 -0.66 -7.17 12.69
CA GLU A 52 -1.13 -6.11 11.77
C GLU A 52 0.07 -5.26 11.27
N GLU A 53 1.06 -5.03 12.14
CA GLU A 53 2.31 -4.33 11.82
C GLU A 53 3.21 -5.07 10.82
N ALA A 54 3.27 -6.40 10.84
CA ALA A 54 4.05 -7.19 9.88
C ALA A 54 3.41 -7.11 8.49
N LEU A 55 2.09 -7.27 8.42
CA LEU A 55 1.32 -7.17 7.17
C LEU A 55 1.36 -5.75 6.58
N LEU A 56 1.29 -4.72 7.43
CA LEU A 56 1.46 -3.33 7.01
C LEU A 56 2.85 -3.07 6.42
N LYS A 57 3.91 -3.70 6.94
CA LYS A 57 5.26 -3.56 6.37
C LYS A 57 5.36 -4.18 4.98
N GLU A 58 4.70 -5.31 4.73
CA GLU A 58 4.65 -5.94 3.41
C GLU A 58 3.91 -5.08 2.39
N ILE A 59 2.73 -4.57 2.75
CA ILE A 59 1.96 -3.65 1.89
C ILE A 59 2.77 -2.39 1.56
N VAL A 60 3.51 -1.83 2.54
CA VAL A 60 4.39 -0.69 2.31
C VAL A 60 5.56 -1.04 1.39
N ALA A 61 6.09 -2.26 1.45
CA ALA A 61 7.13 -2.72 0.54
C ALA A 61 6.61 -2.83 -0.90
N GLU A 62 5.42 -3.40 -1.10
CA GLU A 62 4.75 -3.48 -2.42
C GLU A 62 4.45 -2.10 -3.00
N LEU A 63 4.00 -1.15 -2.17
CA LEU A 63 3.78 0.24 -2.59
C LEU A 63 5.07 0.93 -3.05
N ARG A 64 6.22 0.61 -2.43
CA ARG A 64 7.53 1.15 -2.86
C ARG A 64 7.98 0.53 -4.16
N ALA A 65 7.84 -0.79 -4.30
CA ALA A 65 8.21 -1.52 -5.51
C ALA A 65 7.41 -1.06 -6.74
N THR A 66 6.15 -0.67 -6.54
CA THR A 66 5.29 -0.13 -7.61
C THR A 66 5.54 1.34 -7.92
N GLY A 67 6.13 2.10 -6.99
CA GLY A 67 6.44 3.53 -7.13
C GLY A 67 7.84 3.85 -7.63
N ASP A 68 8.78 2.90 -7.58
CA ASP A 68 10.12 3.09 -8.16
C ASP A 68 10.05 2.86 -9.68
N PRO A 69 10.22 3.91 -10.51
CA PRO A 69 10.54 3.67 -11.91
C PRO A 69 11.87 2.91 -11.91
N ALA A 70 11.89 1.72 -12.52
CA ALA A 70 13.13 1.08 -12.92
C ALA A 70 14.06 2.17 -13.48
N PRO A 71 15.35 2.20 -13.11
CA PRO A 71 16.26 3.22 -13.61
C PRO A 71 16.14 3.18 -15.13
N HIS A 72 15.66 4.30 -15.69
CA HIS A 72 15.63 4.53 -17.11
C HIS A 72 17.05 4.29 -17.60
N ASP A 73 17.26 3.14 -18.24
CA ASP A 73 18.44 2.81 -19.01
C ASP A 73 18.50 3.77 -20.21
N SER A 74 18.83 5.03 -19.93
CA SER A 74 19.34 5.96 -20.92
C SER A 74 20.84 5.83 -20.92
N GLY A 75 21.34 4.94 -21.76
CA GLY A 75 22.75 4.98 -22.08
C GLY A 75 23.26 3.86 -22.95
N ARG A 76 22.57 3.51 -24.05
CA ARG A 76 23.28 3.11 -25.26
C ARG A 76 23.71 4.35 -26.03
N PRO A 77 24.85 4.36 -26.74
CA PRO A 77 25.39 3.28 -27.56
C PRO A 77 26.55 2.48 -26.95
#